data_AF-A0A3N7H053-F1
#
_entry.id   AF-A0A3N7H053-F1
#
_cell.length_a   1.000
_cell.length_b   1.000
_cell.length_c   1.000
_cell.angle_alpha   90.00
_cell.angle_beta   90.00
_cell.angle_gamma   90.00
#
_symmetry.space_group_name_H-M   'P 1'
#
loop_
_entity.id
_entity.type
_entity.pdbx_description
1 polymer ?
#
loop_
_entity_poly.entity_id
_entity_poly.type
_entity_poly.pdbx_seq_one_letter_code
_entity_poly.pdbx_strand_id
1 'polypeptide(L)'
;MDSEMLLTYYGDDFTGSADVLEALALNGVPAALFLKVPTAQELSAFRLKNEVFDGDRTLAAFGVAGVSRTMNPVQMRKKLPDIFARISRIPTRFFHYKICSTFDSSPGIGSIGYATEIALQAFPASWVPLLVGAPDLNRFCLFGNLFARADGVTYRLDRHPTMSKHPVTPMNESDLRLHLGQQTDREVKLVDVFALEAPVDEREKLVAKTSNQGDPPIVLFDVLHEKHLHEIGGLIERFSKPQQQLIVGSSGVEHALSAFFERAGKKKLQANNLSAGKANRIIVVTGSCSPMTKKQIEWSVANGFSSLRMDAKRLMNPQTRDEEYAAIISKAMKLLQKSRKLILFSALGPDDPSITETKAVLAQLNGTEPVTLGVLQGRILKSLLKKYSKSRVVISGGDTAGQVASELDIYALEFLVPIAPGSPLCLAHSKNPVYDGIEIAFKGGQNGNERYFDYVYKGGIDDSQGK
;
A
#
# COMPACT_ATOMS: atom_id res chain seq x y z
N MET A 1 -31.31 6.14 5.92
CA MET A 1 -30.14 5.92 6.78
C MET A 1 -28.98 6.55 6.05
N ASP A 2 -28.43 7.64 6.56
CA ASP A 2 -27.16 8.16 6.03
C ASP A 2 -26.16 7.01 6.10
N SER A 3 -25.56 6.64 4.97
CA SER A 3 -24.65 5.49 4.91
C SER A 3 -23.46 5.74 5.86
N GLU A 4 -23.36 4.94 6.92
CA GLU A 4 -22.30 5.09 7.91
C GLU A 4 -20.93 4.76 7.29
N MET A 5 -19.96 5.65 7.49
CA MET A 5 -18.57 5.39 7.13
C MET A 5 -17.99 4.38 8.12
N LEU A 6 -17.67 3.17 7.66
CA LEU A 6 -17.25 2.05 8.49
C LEU A 6 -15.80 2.19 8.96
N LEU A 7 -14.90 2.61 8.07
CA LEU A 7 -13.47 2.61 8.37
C LEU A 7 -12.74 3.75 7.65
N THR A 8 -11.86 4.42 8.38
CA THR A 8 -10.82 5.26 7.79
C THR A 8 -9.44 4.68 8.08
N TYR A 9 -8.48 4.92 7.20
CA TYR A 9 -7.11 4.51 7.46
C TYR A 9 -6.06 5.49 6.95
N TYR A 10 -4.90 5.47 7.59
CA TYR A 10 -3.69 6.08 7.09
C TYR A 10 -2.63 5.00 6.95
N GLY A 11 -2.12 4.78 5.73
CA GLY A 11 -1.00 3.85 5.53
C GLY A 11 0.34 4.55 5.64
N ASP A 12 1.29 3.91 6.30
CA ASP A 12 2.66 4.40 6.45
C ASP A 12 3.45 4.44 5.12
N ASP A 13 3.00 3.71 4.11
CA ASP A 13 3.44 3.79 2.72
C ASP A 13 2.28 3.62 1.73
N PHE A 14 2.55 3.89 0.45
CA PHE A 14 1.57 3.75 -0.62
C PHE A 14 1.14 2.30 -0.85
N THR A 15 2.10 1.37 -0.91
CA THR A 15 1.84 -0.04 -1.26
C THR A 15 0.95 -0.72 -0.22
N GLY A 16 1.24 -0.47 1.07
CA GLY A 16 0.43 -0.94 2.18
C GLY A 16 -0.94 -0.28 2.23
N SER A 17 -1.09 0.96 1.78
CA SER A 17 -2.42 1.55 1.60
C SER A 17 -3.22 0.88 0.49
N ALA A 18 -2.60 0.57 -0.65
CA ALA A 18 -3.26 -0.13 -1.74
C ALA A 18 -3.69 -1.55 -1.34
N ASP A 19 -2.91 -2.20 -0.48
CA ASP A 19 -3.24 -3.51 0.13
C ASP A 19 -4.52 -3.44 0.98
N VAL A 20 -4.68 -2.39 1.79
CA VAL A 20 -5.92 -2.16 2.55
C VAL A 20 -7.10 -1.85 1.63
N LEU A 21 -6.89 -1.04 0.58
CA LEU A 21 -7.92 -0.77 -0.42
C LEU A 21 -8.43 -2.07 -1.06
N GLU A 22 -7.52 -2.96 -1.43
CA GLU A 22 -7.84 -4.29 -1.96
C GLU A 22 -8.58 -5.15 -0.93
N ALA A 23 -8.08 -5.25 0.30
CA ALA A 23 -8.71 -6.04 1.36
C ALA A 23 -10.13 -5.54 1.70
N LEU A 24 -10.35 -4.23 1.76
CA LEU A 24 -11.68 -3.64 1.95
C LEU A 24 -12.62 -3.98 0.79
N ALA A 25 -12.16 -3.80 -0.45
CA ALA A 25 -12.98 -4.08 -1.63
C ALA A 25 -13.35 -5.57 -1.71
N LEU A 26 -12.40 -6.48 -1.46
CA LEU A 26 -12.66 -7.92 -1.42
C LEU A 26 -13.61 -8.31 -0.29
N ASN A 27 -13.64 -7.55 0.81
CA ASN A 27 -14.66 -7.68 1.86
C ASN A 27 -16.00 -7.00 1.53
N GLY A 28 -16.18 -6.52 0.29
CA GLY A 28 -17.43 -5.91 -0.16
C GLY A 28 -17.63 -4.46 0.31
N VAL A 29 -16.59 -3.81 0.83
CA VAL A 29 -16.66 -2.43 1.34
C VAL A 29 -16.32 -1.47 0.20
N PRO A 30 -17.27 -0.63 -0.26
CA PRO A 30 -16.99 0.39 -1.26
C PRO A 30 -16.00 1.42 -0.70
N ALA A 31 -14.78 1.44 -1.24
CA ALA A 31 -13.67 2.19 -0.67
C ALA A 31 -12.83 2.93 -1.71
N ALA A 32 -12.17 3.99 -1.27
CA ALA A 32 -11.23 4.76 -2.08
C ALA A 32 -9.95 5.11 -1.30
N LEU A 33 -8.81 5.13 -1.98
CA LEU A 33 -7.53 5.55 -1.45
C LEU A 33 -7.19 6.95 -1.96
N PHE A 34 -7.19 7.95 -1.08
CA PHE A 34 -6.84 9.32 -1.41
C PHE A 34 -5.34 9.57 -1.23
N LEU A 35 -4.76 10.43 -2.07
CA LEU A 35 -3.34 10.83 -1.96
C LEU A 35 -3.10 11.95 -0.92
N LYS A 36 -4.18 12.63 -0.53
CA LYS A 36 -4.21 13.65 0.52
C LYS A 36 -5.50 13.45 1.31
N VAL A 37 -5.52 13.88 2.57
CA VAL A 37 -6.75 13.83 3.37
C VAL A 37 -7.85 14.60 2.64
N PRO A 38 -8.99 13.96 2.27
CA PRO A 38 -10.08 14.65 1.61
C PRO A 38 -10.83 15.55 2.60
N THR A 39 -11.44 16.62 2.09
CA THR A 39 -12.39 17.43 2.84
C THR A 39 -13.75 16.75 2.90
N ALA A 40 -14.60 17.16 3.85
CA ALA A 40 -15.99 16.68 3.92
C ALA A 40 -16.78 16.96 2.63
N GLN A 41 -16.50 18.08 1.96
CA GLN A 41 -17.10 18.43 0.67
C GLN A 41 -16.61 17.52 -0.47
N GLU A 42 -15.31 17.21 -0.52
CA GLU A 42 -14.78 16.26 -1.50
C GLU A 42 -15.38 14.87 -1.30
N LEU A 43 -15.55 14.42 -0.05
CA LEU A 43 -16.20 13.14 0.25
C LEU A 43 -17.68 13.11 -0.15
N SER A 44 -18.44 14.16 0.16
CA SER A 44 -19.87 14.21 -0.20
C SER A 44 -20.09 14.28 -1.72
N ALA A 45 -19.15 14.86 -2.47
CA ALA A 45 -19.14 14.88 -3.93
C ALA A 45 -18.55 13.62 -4.57
N PHE A 46 -17.82 12.79 -3.81
CA PHE A 46 -17.12 11.63 -4.34
C PHE A 46 -18.10 10.55 -4.79
N ARG A 47 -17.87 9.97 -5.97
CA ARG A 47 -18.65 8.86 -6.52
C ARG A 47 -17.69 7.82 -7.05
N LEU A 48 -17.85 6.56 -6.62
CA LEU A 48 -17.10 5.45 -7.19
C LEU A 48 -17.48 5.27 -8.66
N LYS A 49 -16.50 4.95 -9.51
CA LYS A 49 -16.72 4.70 -10.95
C LYS A 49 -16.74 3.22 -11.29
N ASN A 50 -16.08 2.41 -10.47
CA ASN A 50 -16.02 0.97 -10.64
C ASN A 50 -17.42 0.34 -10.55
N GLU A 51 -17.54 -0.81 -11.18
CA GLU A 51 -18.77 -1.61 -11.22
C GLU A 51 -18.56 -2.96 -10.54
N VAL A 52 -17.60 -3.04 -9.60
CA VAL A 52 -17.23 -4.28 -8.92
C VAL A 52 -18.21 -4.67 -7.81
N PHE A 53 -19.03 -3.72 -7.34
CA PHE A 53 -20.02 -3.95 -6.29
C PHE A 53 -21.43 -4.02 -6.88
N ASP A 54 -22.17 -5.07 -6.49
CA ASP A 54 -23.60 -5.18 -6.78
C ASP A 54 -24.38 -4.23 -5.86
N GLY A 55 -25.04 -3.21 -6.42
CA GLY A 55 -25.95 -2.32 -5.68
C GLY A 55 -25.34 -1.01 -5.18
N ASP A 56 -25.43 -0.73 -3.87
CA ASP A 56 -25.05 0.56 -3.27
C ASP A 56 -23.53 0.77 -3.30
N ARG A 57 -23.10 1.74 -4.12
CA ARG A 57 -21.70 2.16 -4.29
C ARG A 57 -21.37 3.44 -3.51
N THR A 58 -22.16 3.76 -2.49
CA THR A 58 -21.84 4.86 -1.59
C THR A 58 -20.58 4.52 -0.80
N LEU A 59 -19.65 5.46 -0.77
CA LEU A 59 -18.35 5.30 -0.12
C LEU A 59 -18.54 4.95 1.37
N ALA A 60 -18.08 3.78 1.78
CA ALA A 60 -18.20 3.28 3.14
C ALA A 60 -16.85 3.22 3.87
N ALA A 61 -15.73 3.39 3.16
CA ALA A 61 -14.41 3.52 3.77
C ALA A 61 -13.49 4.38 2.91
N PHE A 62 -12.50 5.04 3.51
CA PHE A 62 -11.42 5.64 2.74
C PHE A 62 -10.06 5.59 3.43
N GLY A 63 -9.03 5.60 2.60
CA GLY A 63 -7.63 5.65 3.02
C GLY A 63 -6.95 6.94 2.65
N VAL A 64 -5.84 7.22 3.33
CA VAL A 64 -4.85 8.21 2.91
C VAL A 64 -3.50 7.53 2.73
N ALA A 65 -2.95 7.62 1.51
CA ALA A 65 -1.64 7.09 1.17
C ALA A 65 -0.55 7.97 1.80
N GLY A 66 0.08 7.47 2.86
CA GLY A 66 1.12 8.17 3.59
C GLY A 66 2.53 7.77 3.19
N VAL A 67 3.49 8.36 3.90
CA VAL A 67 4.94 8.12 3.75
C VAL A 67 5.65 8.10 5.10
N SER A 68 4.91 7.84 6.19
CA SER A 68 5.47 7.90 7.55
C SER A 68 6.54 6.84 7.79
N ARG A 69 6.57 5.73 7.04
CA ARG A 69 7.59 4.67 7.16
C ARG A 69 9.02 5.20 6.94
N THR A 70 9.19 6.22 6.11
CA THR A 70 10.49 6.83 5.82
C THR A 70 10.77 8.08 6.66
N MET A 71 9.87 8.42 7.60
CA MET A 71 10.03 9.59 8.46
C MET A 71 10.76 9.23 9.76
N ASN A 72 11.61 10.12 10.24
CA ASN A 72 12.08 10.09 11.62
C ASN A 72 11.05 10.72 12.58
N PRO A 73 11.17 10.54 13.91
CA PRO A 73 10.23 11.10 14.89
C PRO A 73 10.04 12.62 14.79
N VAL A 74 11.08 13.39 14.45
CA VAL A 74 10.97 14.85 14.27
C VAL A 74 10.05 15.20 13.09
N GLN A 75 10.21 14.50 11.97
CA GLN A 75 9.35 14.66 10.80
C GLN A 75 7.91 14.21 11.08
N MET A 76 7.74 13.09 11.79
CA MET A 76 6.42 12.60 12.22
C MET A 76 5.71 13.62 13.11
N ARG A 77 6.39 14.17 14.13
CA ARG A 77 5.86 15.21 15.03
C ARG A 77 5.35 16.42 14.26
N LYS A 78 6.01 16.79 13.16
CA LYS A 78 5.64 17.94 12.34
C LYS A 78 4.46 17.65 11.39
N LYS A 79 4.35 16.44 10.84
CA LYS A 79 3.43 16.12 9.74
C LYS A 79 2.19 15.35 10.17
N LEU A 80 2.32 14.36 11.04
CA LEU A 80 1.22 13.45 11.38
C LEU A 80 0.08 14.10 12.18
N PRO A 81 0.32 15.05 13.13
CA PRO A 81 -0.77 15.64 13.89
C PRO A 81 -1.86 16.30 13.02
N ASP A 82 -1.48 17.10 12.02
CA ASP A 82 -2.45 17.73 11.11
C ASP A 82 -3.21 16.69 10.29
N ILE A 83 -2.51 15.68 9.76
CA ILE A 83 -3.13 14.60 8.97
C ILE A 83 -4.16 13.86 9.81
N PHE A 84 -3.79 13.42 11.01
CA PHE A 84 -4.68 12.66 11.89
C PHE A 84 -5.84 13.52 12.41
N ALA A 85 -5.59 14.79 12.77
CA ALA A 85 -6.65 15.72 13.19
C ALA A 85 -7.64 16.03 12.06
N ARG A 86 -7.22 16.00 10.79
CA ARG A 86 -8.14 16.17 9.65
C ARG A 86 -8.95 14.90 9.38
N ILE A 87 -8.36 13.71 9.51
CA ILE A 87 -9.08 12.44 9.37
C ILE A 87 -10.09 12.27 10.51
N SER A 88 -9.72 12.62 11.76
CA SER A 88 -10.60 12.47 12.93
C SER A 88 -11.85 13.35 12.89
N ARG A 89 -11.93 14.35 12.01
CA ARG A 89 -13.16 15.12 11.78
C ARG A 89 -14.24 14.36 11.03
N ILE A 90 -13.92 13.20 10.48
CA ILE A 90 -14.85 12.37 9.70
C ILE A 90 -15.28 11.19 10.58
N PRO A 91 -16.54 11.14 11.04
CA PRO A 91 -17.02 10.08 11.91
C PRO A 91 -16.90 8.72 11.22
N THR A 92 -16.28 7.76 11.89
CA THR A 92 -16.22 6.35 11.46
C THR A 92 -16.37 5.41 12.63
N ARG A 93 -16.66 4.12 12.37
CA ARG A 93 -16.57 3.08 13.40
C ARG A 93 -15.11 2.85 13.83
N PHE A 94 -14.20 2.72 12.86
CA PHE A 94 -12.78 2.44 13.10
C PHE A 94 -11.86 3.44 12.42
N PHE A 95 -10.70 3.70 13.03
CA PHE A 95 -9.55 4.31 12.39
C PHE A 95 -8.37 3.33 12.45
N HIS A 96 -7.84 2.96 11.29
CA HIS A 96 -6.73 2.03 11.16
C HIS A 96 -5.44 2.78 10.79
N TYR A 97 -4.44 2.76 11.67
CA TYR A 97 -3.08 3.10 11.31
C TYR A 97 -2.39 1.87 10.68
N LYS A 98 -2.37 1.84 9.34
CA LYS A 98 -1.84 0.74 8.56
C LYS A 98 -0.31 0.81 8.49
N ILE A 99 0.32 -0.28 8.92
CA ILE A 99 1.77 -0.50 8.97
C ILE A 99 2.19 -1.70 8.10
N CYS A 100 3.47 -1.85 7.80
CA CYS A 100 3.98 -3.00 7.04
C CYS A 100 3.71 -4.33 7.76
N SER A 101 3.36 -5.39 7.02
CA SER A 101 3.15 -6.73 7.59
C SER A 101 4.45 -7.40 8.08
N THR A 102 5.61 -6.84 7.73
CA THR A 102 6.92 -7.19 8.27
C THR A 102 7.42 -6.20 9.33
N PHE A 103 6.54 -5.35 9.85
CA PHE A 103 6.79 -4.44 10.98
C PHE A 103 7.97 -3.46 10.80
N ASP A 104 8.28 -3.10 9.55
CA ASP A 104 9.36 -2.21 9.12
C ASP A 104 9.39 -0.90 9.91
N SER A 105 10.23 -0.86 10.94
CA SER A 105 10.33 0.26 11.87
C SER A 105 11.61 0.20 12.68
N SER A 106 12.00 1.33 13.26
CA SER A 106 13.05 1.44 14.25
C SER A 106 12.78 2.65 15.15
N PRO A 107 13.54 2.84 16.25
CA PRO A 107 13.41 4.04 17.08
C PRO A 107 13.66 5.34 16.30
N GLY A 108 14.56 5.31 15.31
CA GLY A 108 15.00 6.50 14.55
C GLY A 108 14.24 6.77 13.26
N ILE A 109 13.61 5.77 12.65
CA ILE A 109 12.92 5.89 11.35
C ILE A 109 11.76 4.91 11.26
N GLY A 110 10.64 5.37 10.70
CA GLY A 110 9.41 4.57 10.58
C GLY A 110 8.83 4.13 11.92
N SER A 111 9.15 4.85 13.01
CA SER A 111 8.76 4.49 14.38
C SER A 111 7.25 4.36 14.53
N ILE A 112 6.77 3.12 14.60
CA ILE A 112 5.37 2.73 14.76
C ILE A 112 4.87 3.15 16.14
N GLY A 113 5.68 2.93 17.18
CA GLY A 113 5.34 3.34 18.55
C GLY A 113 5.08 4.83 18.65
N TYR A 114 6.00 5.63 18.11
CA TYR A 114 5.89 7.08 18.11
C TYR A 114 4.71 7.59 17.26
N ALA A 115 4.46 6.99 16.09
CA ALA A 115 3.29 7.32 15.28
C ALA A 115 1.97 6.94 15.99
N THR A 116 1.95 5.84 16.75
CA THR A 116 0.79 5.42 17.55
C THR A 116 0.49 6.43 18.66
N GLU A 117 1.51 6.96 19.34
CA GLU A 117 1.34 8.03 20.32
C GLU A 117 0.72 9.29 19.73
N ILE A 118 1.12 9.68 18.51
CA ILE A 118 0.51 10.82 17.81
C ILE A 118 -0.93 10.49 17.41
N ALA A 119 -1.20 9.28 16.92
CA ALA A 119 -2.54 8.86 16.54
C ALA A 119 -3.51 8.89 17.72
N LEU A 120 -3.08 8.46 18.91
CA LEU A 120 -3.89 8.49 20.14
C LEU A 120 -4.35 9.90 20.55
N GLN A 121 -3.64 10.96 20.14
CA GLN A 121 -4.07 12.34 20.41
C GLN A 121 -5.29 12.73 19.57
N ALA A 122 -5.39 12.23 18.33
CA ALA A 122 -6.51 12.48 17.43
C ALA A 122 -7.64 11.43 17.58
N PHE A 123 -7.28 10.23 18.01
CA PHE A 123 -8.18 9.07 18.17
C PHE A 123 -8.02 8.45 19.57
N PRO A 124 -8.53 9.11 20.63
CA PRO A 124 -8.38 8.61 21.99
C PRO A 124 -9.02 7.23 22.14
N ALA A 125 -8.29 6.25 22.66
CA ALA A 125 -8.75 4.89 22.92
C ALA A 125 -8.40 4.44 24.35
N SER A 126 -9.08 3.43 24.89
CA SER A 126 -8.72 2.82 26.19
C SER A 126 -7.73 1.66 26.05
N TRP A 127 -7.51 1.20 24.82
CA TRP A 127 -6.52 0.21 24.41
C TRP A 127 -6.30 0.34 22.89
N VAL A 128 -5.17 -0.13 22.40
CA VAL A 128 -4.83 -0.13 20.97
C VAL A 128 -4.60 -1.58 20.51
N PRO A 129 -5.55 -2.18 19.76
CA PRO A 129 -5.32 -3.47 19.13
C PRO A 129 -4.14 -3.37 18.16
N LEU A 130 -3.17 -4.27 18.30
CA LEU A 130 -2.05 -4.42 17.39
C LEU A 130 -2.13 -5.77 16.66
N LEU A 131 -2.44 -5.73 15.37
CA LEU A 131 -2.64 -6.92 14.54
C LEU A 131 -1.70 -6.92 13.34
N VAL A 132 -0.58 -7.64 13.45
CA VAL A 132 0.47 -7.65 12.42
C VAL A 132 0.37 -8.87 11.51
N GLY A 133 0.02 -10.04 12.06
CA GLY A 133 -0.09 -11.28 11.31
C GLY A 133 -1.14 -11.21 10.19
N ALA A 134 -0.77 -11.74 9.03
CA ALA A 134 -1.59 -11.79 7.82
C ALA A 134 -1.28 -13.12 7.09
N PRO A 135 -1.99 -14.22 7.42
CA PRO A 135 -1.74 -15.55 6.89
C PRO A 135 -1.76 -15.63 5.36
N ASP A 136 -2.65 -14.89 4.70
CA ASP A 136 -2.74 -14.80 3.23
C ASP A 136 -1.47 -14.22 2.59
N LEU A 137 -0.74 -13.40 3.36
CA LEU A 137 0.55 -12.87 2.97
C LEU A 137 1.71 -13.76 3.46
N ASN A 138 1.46 -14.92 4.06
CA ASN A 138 2.47 -15.74 4.73
C ASN A 138 3.20 -15.01 5.87
N ARG A 139 2.49 -14.17 6.62
CA ARG A 139 2.98 -13.50 7.83
C ARG A 139 2.22 -14.04 9.04
N PHE A 140 2.95 -14.51 10.05
CA PHE A 140 2.38 -15.16 11.24
C PHE A 140 2.97 -14.54 12.49
N CYS A 141 2.18 -14.41 13.55
CA CYS A 141 2.68 -13.97 14.86
C CYS A 141 2.36 -15.06 15.88
N LEU A 142 3.37 -15.59 16.57
CA LEU A 142 3.22 -16.64 17.57
C LEU A 142 4.09 -16.33 18.77
N PHE A 143 3.51 -16.38 19.96
CA PHE A 143 4.13 -16.01 21.23
C PHE A 143 4.78 -14.62 21.15
N GLY A 144 4.10 -13.68 20.48
CA GLY A 144 4.59 -12.32 20.21
C GLY A 144 5.68 -12.21 19.15
N ASN A 145 6.18 -13.32 18.63
CA ASN A 145 7.24 -13.34 17.62
C ASN A 145 6.66 -13.30 16.20
N LEU A 146 7.16 -12.40 15.35
CA LEU A 146 6.77 -12.34 13.94
C LEU A 146 7.57 -13.31 13.09
N PHE A 147 6.87 -13.99 12.18
CA PHE A 147 7.40 -14.93 11.20
C PHE A 147 6.96 -14.52 9.80
N ALA A 148 7.82 -14.75 8.81
CA ALA A 148 7.52 -14.54 7.40
C ALA A 148 8.11 -15.68 6.57
N ARG A 149 7.42 -16.06 5.48
CA ARG A 149 7.94 -17.06 4.53
C ARG A 149 8.70 -16.42 3.38
N ALA A 150 9.83 -17.03 3.03
CA ALA A 150 10.55 -16.80 1.78
C ALA A 150 10.91 -18.15 1.18
N ASP A 151 10.70 -18.32 -0.12
CA ASP A 151 11.04 -19.54 -0.87
C ASP A 151 10.51 -20.82 -0.21
N GLY A 152 9.28 -20.77 0.31
CA GLY A 152 8.62 -21.90 0.97
C GLY A 152 9.06 -22.16 2.41
N VAL A 153 10.08 -21.48 2.92
CA VAL A 153 10.59 -21.67 4.29
C VAL A 153 10.08 -20.57 5.21
N THR A 154 9.61 -20.94 6.41
CA THR A 154 9.20 -19.99 7.45
C THR A 154 10.40 -19.56 8.29
N TYR A 155 10.67 -18.26 8.35
CA TYR A 155 11.71 -17.68 9.19
C TYR A 155 11.08 -16.85 10.30
N ARG A 156 11.67 -16.87 11.49
CA ARG A 156 11.53 -15.73 12.41
C ARG A 156 12.06 -14.48 11.71
N LEU A 157 11.41 -13.35 11.92
CA LEU A 157 11.69 -12.13 11.18
C LEU A 157 13.14 -11.65 11.33
N ASP A 158 13.70 -11.79 12.53
CA ASP A 158 15.10 -11.50 12.89
C ASP A 158 16.14 -12.37 12.16
N ARG A 159 15.69 -13.47 11.56
CA ARG A 159 16.51 -14.41 10.78
C ARG A 159 16.11 -14.47 9.31
N HIS A 160 15.09 -13.72 8.92
CA HIS A 160 14.59 -13.73 7.54
C HIS A 160 15.67 -13.17 6.60
N PRO A 161 15.98 -13.85 5.47
CA PRO A 161 17.14 -13.54 4.63
C PRO A 161 17.16 -12.10 4.09
N THR A 162 15.98 -11.51 3.91
CA THR A 162 15.80 -10.13 3.46
C THR A 162 15.58 -9.13 4.59
N MET A 163 14.78 -9.48 5.62
CA MET A 163 14.28 -8.47 6.57
C MET A 163 15.32 -8.17 7.65
N SER A 164 16.13 -9.15 8.07
CA SER A 164 17.26 -8.91 8.98
C SER A 164 18.37 -8.04 8.39
N LYS A 165 18.36 -7.87 7.06
CA LYS A 165 19.32 -7.05 6.31
C LYS A 165 18.62 -5.91 5.56
N HIS A 166 17.39 -5.56 5.95
CA HIS A 166 16.65 -4.48 5.29
C HIS A 166 17.48 -3.18 5.35
N PRO A 167 17.65 -2.45 4.23
CA PRO A 167 18.62 -1.36 4.15
C PRO A 167 18.28 -0.14 5.03
N VAL A 168 17.02 -0.01 5.47
CA VAL A 168 16.54 1.14 6.25
C VAL A 168 16.15 0.74 7.68
N THR A 169 15.50 -0.40 7.82
CA THR A 169 14.91 -0.89 9.08
C THR A 169 15.22 -2.38 9.23
N PRO A 170 16.49 -2.76 9.40
CA PRO A 170 16.86 -4.16 9.59
C PRO A 170 16.18 -4.72 10.83
N MET A 171 15.42 -5.79 10.66
CA MET A 171 14.69 -6.43 11.76
C MET A 171 15.63 -7.36 12.51
N ASN A 172 16.10 -6.92 13.68
CA ASN A 172 17.02 -7.69 14.53
C ASN A 172 16.32 -8.34 15.73
N GLU A 173 15.02 -8.09 15.90
CA GLU A 173 14.17 -8.63 16.94
C GLU A 173 12.86 -9.08 16.30
N SER A 174 12.41 -10.29 16.64
CA SER A 174 11.14 -10.83 16.17
C SER A 174 10.02 -10.69 17.19
N ASP A 175 10.33 -10.63 18.50
CA ASP A 175 9.34 -10.31 19.52
C ASP A 175 8.91 -8.86 19.38
N LEU A 176 7.69 -8.67 18.85
CA LEU A 176 7.20 -7.35 18.50
C LEU A 176 6.99 -6.46 19.73
N ARG A 177 6.88 -7.03 20.94
CA ARG A 177 6.79 -6.25 22.18
C ARG A 177 8.13 -5.62 22.50
N LEU A 178 9.21 -6.39 22.38
CA LEU A 178 10.56 -5.89 22.61
C LEU A 178 10.95 -4.87 21.53
N HIS A 179 10.64 -5.17 20.27
CA HIS A 179 10.91 -4.24 19.16
C HIS A 179 10.13 -2.94 19.28
N LEU A 180 8.84 -3.00 19.64
CA LEU A 180 8.00 -1.82 19.83
C LEU A 180 8.36 -1.05 21.10
N GLY A 181 8.78 -1.73 22.17
CA GLY A 181 9.23 -1.11 23.42
C GLY A 181 10.49 -0.25 23.27
N GLN A 182 11.23 -0.38 22.15
CA GLN A 182 12.32 0.55 21.81
C GLN A 182 11.81 1.87 21.19
N GLN A 183 10.53 1.94 20.84
CA GLN A 183 9.93 3.04 20.07
C GLN A 183 8.89 3.85 20.85
N THR A 184 8.42 3.32 21.98
CA THR A 184 7.42 3.93 22.85
C THR A 184 7.55 3.37 24.27
N ASP A 185 7.21 4.20 25.26
CA ASP A 185 7.16 3.80 26.67
C ASP A 185 5.81 3.16 27.06
N ARG A 186 4.88 3.03 26.10
CA ARG A 186 3.56 2.42 26.36
C ARG A 186 3.70 0.94 26.66
N GLU A 187 2.89 0.47 27.61
CA GLU A 187 2.80 -0.95 27.93
C GLU A 187 2.32 -1.74 26.69
N VAL A 188 3.07 -2.80 26.33
CA VAL A 188 2.70 -3.72 25.25
C VAL A 188 2.33 -5.07 25.85
N LYS A 189 1.05 -5.42 25.80
CA LYS A 189 0.50 -6.70 26.26
C LYS A 189 0.38 -7.69 25.09
N LEU A 190 0.27 -8.98 25.42
CA LEU A 190 0.08 -10.06 24.44
C LEU A 190 -1.21 -10.83 24.75
N VAL A 191 -2.02 -11.04 23.72
CA VAL A 191 -3.01 -12.12 23.66
C VAL A 191 -2.42 -13.18 22.73
N ASP A 192 -1.86 -14.22 23.34
CA ASP A 192 -1.17 -15.27 22.60
C ASP A 192 -2.15 -16.26 21.94
N VAL A 193 -1.60 -17.17 21.16
CA VAL A 193 -2.37 -18.19 20.44
C VAL A 193 -3.25 -19.04 21.36
N PHE A 194 -2.79 -19.40 22.56
CA PHE A 194 -3.58 -20.20 23.49
C PHE A 194 -4.74 -19.41 24.08
N ALA A 195 -4.53 -18.13 24.37
CA ALA A 195 -5.59 -17.23 24.79
C ALA A 195 -6.66 -17.06 23.69
N LEU A 196 -6.26 -17.06 22.41
CA LEU A 196 -7.20 -17.04 21.29
C LEU A 196 -7.96 -18.35 21.13
N GLU A 197 -7.36 -19.48 21.47
CA GLU A 197 -8.01 -20.80 21.43
C GLU A 197 -8.88 -21.09 22.67
N ALA A 198 -8.76 -20.29 23.73
CA ALA A 198 -9.56 -20.42 24.93
C ALA A 198 -11.07 -20.16 24.68
N PRO A 199 -11.96 -20.64 25.57
CA PRO A 199 -13.38 -20.32 25.52
C PRO A 199 -13.65 -18.82 25.48
N VAL A 200 -14.73 -18.41 24.78
CA VAL A 200 -15.06 -16.99 24.52
C VAL A 200 -15.06 -16.15 25.80
N ASP A 201 -15.69 -16.64 26.88
CA ASP A 201 -15.77 -15.90 28.15
C ASP A 201 -14.40 -15.65 28.79
N GLU A 202 -13.45 -16.58 28.64
CA GLU A 202 -12.09 -16.43 29.17
C GLU A 202 -11.30 -15.43 28.35
N ARG A 203 -11.43 -15.50 27.02
CA ARG A 203 -10.79 -14.57 26.10
C ARG A 203 -11.29 -13.14 26.30
N GLU A 204 -12.59 -12.97 26.46
CA GLU A 204 -13.20 -11.65 26.73
C GLU A 204 -12.74 -11.10 28.08
N LYS A 205 -12.66 -11.93 29.13
CA LYS A 205 -12.12 -11.51 30.44
C LYS A 205 -10.66 -11.08 30.34
N LEU A 206 -9.86 -11.74 29.52
CA LEU A 206 -8.46 -11.36 29.30
C LEU A 206 -8.39 -9.96 28.70
N VAL A 207 -9.10 -9.71 27.59
CA VAL A 207 -9.09 -8.40 26.93
C VAL A 207 -9.70 -7.32 27.83
N ALA A 208 -10.79 -7.61 28.55
CA ALA A 208 -11.38 -6.67 29.50
C ALA A 208 -10.38 -6.21 30.58
N LYS A 209 -9.56 -7.13 31.10
CA LYS A 209 -8.47 -6.82 32.06
C LYS A 209 -7.31 -6.05 31.42
N THR A 210 -7.14 -6.13 30.10
CA THR A 210 -6.09 -5.36 29.43
C THR A 210 -6.43 -3.88 29.32
N SER A 211 -7.71 -3.48 29.34
CA SER A 211 -8.14 -2.08 29.33
C SER A 211 -7.82 -1.41 30.69
N ASN A 212 -6.94 -0.42 30.69
CA ASN A 212 -6.55 0.32 31.90
C ASN A 212 -7.28 1.68 32.00
N GLN A 213 -7.41 2.22 33.22
CA GLN A 213 -7.86 3.61 33.44
C GLN A 213 -6.76 4.66 33.17
N GLY A 214 -5.50 4.22 32.98
CA GLY A 214 -4.35 5.08 32.68
C GLY A 214 -4.04 5.18 31.19
N ASP A 215 -2.75 5.21 30.84
CA ASP A 215 -2.32 5.20 29.43
C ASP A 215 -2.82 3.92 28.73
N PRO A 216 -3.47 4.03 27.55
CA PRO A 216 -3.98 2.86 26.84
C PRO A 216 -2.82 1.95 26.43
N PRO A 217 -2.85 0.66 26.83
CA PRO A 217 -1.83 -0.29 26.41
C PRO A 217 -2.03 -0.67 24.95
N ILE A 218 -0.93 -1.06 24.31
CA ILE A 218 -0.94 -1.70 23.00
C ILE A 218 -1.10 -3.20 23.22
N VAL A 219 -2.08 -3.82 22.59
CA VAL A 219 -2.38 -5.25 22.78
C VAL A 219 -2.08 -5.99 21.49
N LEU A 220 -0.94 -6.67 21.46
CA LEU A 220 -0.52 -7.52 20.35
C LEU A 220 -1.32 -8.82 20.34
N PHE A 221 -1.79 -9.21 19.16
CA PHE A 221 -2.43 -10.51 18.94
C PHE A 221 -1.54 -11.44 18.11
N ASP A 222 -1.40 -12.67 18.58
CA ASP A 222 -0.90 -13.76 17.75
C ASP A 222 -1.88 -14.10 16.62
N VAL A 223 -1.36 -14.57 15.49
CA VAL A 223 -2.15 -15.04 14.34
C VAL A 223 -1.38 -16.15 13.62
N LEU A 224 -2.06 -17.29 13.42
CA LEU A 224 -1.55 -18.42 12.65
C LEU A 224 -2.39 -18.68 11.40
N HIS A 225 -3.71 -18.59 11.54
CA HIS A 225 -4.67 -18.91 10.51
C HIS A 225 -5.90 -18.00 10.58
N GLU A 226 -6.73 -18.02 9.55
CA GLU A 226 -7.90 -17.14 9.39
C GLU A 226 -8.87 -17.18 10.59
N LYS A 227 -9.07 -18.35 11.23
CA LYS A 227 -9.91 -18.44 12.44
C LYS A 227 -9.44 -17.49 13.55
N HIS A 228 -8.13 -17.26 13.73
CA HIS A 228 -7.65 -16.30 14.72
C HIS A 228 -8.05 -14.87 14.37
N LEU A 229 -8.00 -14.49 13.09
CA LEU A 229 -8.45 -13.18 12.64
C LEU A 229 -9.94 -12.96 12.94
N HIS A 230 -10.77 -13.98 12.70
CA HIS A 230 -12.20 -13.93 13.03
C HIS A 230 -12.43 -13.68 14.54
N GLU A 231 -11.74 -14.44 15.40
CA GLU A 231 -11.83 -14.26 16.85
C GLU A 231 -11.35 -12.87 17.31
N ILE A 232 -10.24 -12.38 16.74
CA ILE A 232 -9.69 -11.05 17.04
C ILE A 232 -10.67 -9.95 16.60
N GLY A 233 -11.30 -10.10 15.44
CA GLY A 233 -12.32 -9.15 14.95
C GLY A 233 -13.49 -8.98 15.92
N GLY A 234 -14.00 -10.09 16.45
CA GLY A 234 -15.06 -10.07 17.47
C GLY A 234 -14.64 -9.38 18.76
N LEU A 235 -13.39 -9.59 19.21
CA LEU A 235 -12.84 -8.87 20.36
C LEU A 235 -12.68 -7.38 20.10
N ILE A 236 -12.14 -7.00 18.94
CA ILE A 236 -11.99 -5.59 18.55
C ILE A 236 -13.36 -4.94 18.59
N GLU A 237 -14.35 -5.45 17.86
CA GLU A 237 -15.67 -4.85 17.80
C GLU A 237 -16.34 -4.70 19.17
N ARG A 238 -16.26 -5.73 20.02
CA ARG A 238 -16.86 -5.77 21.35
C ARG A 238 -16.27 -4.74 22.31
N PHE A 239 -14.94 -4.60 22.32
CA PHE A 239 -14.23 -3.72 23.24
C PHE A 239 -13.88 -2.36 22.63
N SER A 240 -14.35 -2.08 21.40
CA SER A 240 -14.18 -0.79 20.73
C SER A 240 -15.17 0.25 21.22
N LYS A 241 -14.70 1.50 21.35
CA LYS A 241 -15.58 2.67 21.50
C LYS A 241 -16.56 2.77 20.33
N PRO A 242 -17.75 3.41 20.50
CA PRO A 242 -18.76 3.53 19.43
C PRO A 242 -18.22 4.12 18.12
N GLN A 243 -17.29 5.06 18.19
CA GLN A 243 -16.70 5.72 17.02
C GLN A 243 -15.18 5.80 17.13
N GLN A 244 -14.53 5.72 15.97
CA GLN A 244 -13.12 5.98 15.71
C GLN A 244 -12.18 5.25 16.66
N GLN A 245 -12.45 3.97 16.94
CA GLN A 245 -11.49 3.13 17.64
C GLN A 245 -10.20 3.06 16.81
N LEU A 246 -9.07 3.49 17.41
CA LEU A 246 -7.75 3.33 16.85
C LEU A 246 -7.36 1.84 16.85
N ILE A 247 -6.94 1.35 15.69
CA ILE A 247 -6.34 0.03 15.47
C ILE A 247 -5.01 0.25 14.76
N VAL A 248 -3.97 -0.48 15.15
CA VAL A 248 -2.66 -0.46 14.48
C VAL A 248 -2.42 -1.85 13.89
N GLY A 249 -2.02 -1.95 12.63
CA GLY A 249 -1.83 -3.29 12.07
C GLY A 249 -1.48 -3.35 10.59
N SER A 250 -1.34 -4.57 10.11
CA SER A 250 -1.26 -4.86 8.68
C SER A 250 -2.66 -4.93 8.07
N SER A 251 -2.76 -5.36 6.80
CA SER A 251 -4.05 -5.63 6.15
C SER A 251 -4.83 -6.78 6.81
N GLY A 252 -4.19 -7.55 7.71
CA GLY A 252 -4.86 -8.52 8.57
C GLY A 252 -6.03 -7.92 9.38
N VAL A 253 -6.01 -6.61 9.64
CA VAL A 253 -7.12 -5.88 10.28
C VAL A 253 -8.40 -5.97 9.46
N GLU A 254 -8.35 -5.74 8.16
CA GLU A 254 -9.53 -5.80 7.29
C GLU A 254 -10.10 -7.22 7.22
N HIS A 255 -9.23 -8.24 7.24
CA HIS A 255 -9.65 -9.64 7.31
C HIS A 255 -10.30 -9.99 8.66
N ALA A 256 -9.74 -9.50 9.77
CA ALA A 256 -10.33 -9.67 11.10
C ALA A 256 -11.71 -9.02 11.21
N LEU A 257 -11.88 -7.82 10.63
CA LEU A 257 -13.14 -7.09 10.62
C LEU A 257 -14.17 -7.61 9.60
N SER A 258 -13.88 -8.69 8.87
CA SER A 258 -14.77 -9.22 7.82
C SER A 258 -16.20 -9.53 8.31
N ALA A 259 -16.34 -10.16 9.47
CA ALA A 259 -17.66 -10.45 10.05
C ALA A 259 -18.45 -9.18 10.44
N PHE A 260 -17.75 -8.10 10.83
CA PHE A 260 -18.37 -6.80 11.08
C PHE A 260 -18.89 -6.19 9.77
N PHE A 261 -18.10 -6.24 8.69
CA PHE A 261 -18.54 -5.76 7.38
C PHE A 261 -19.75 -6.54 6.86
N GLU A 262 -19.77 -7.87 7.04
CA GLU A 262 -20.91 -8.71 6.68
C GLU A 262 -22.18 -8.33 7.45
N ARG A 263 -22.10 -8.09 8.76
CA ARG A 263 -23.24 -7.59 9.56
C ARG A 263 -23.69 -6.18 9.14
N ALA A 264 -22.76 -5.35 8.67
CA ALA A 264 -23.06 -4.05 8.06
C ALA A 264 -23.62 -4.15 6.64
N GLY A 265 -23.97 -5.35 6.17
CA GLY A 265 -24.58 -5.61 4.87
C GLY A 265 -23.59 -5.62 3.70
N LYS A 266 -22.29 -5.70 3.96
CA LYS A 266 -21.25 -5.77 2.91
C LYS A 266 -21.02 -7.22 2.52
N LYS A 267 -21.10 -7.51 1.23
CA LYS A 267 -20.96 -8.86 0.68
C LYS A 267 -19.59 -9.04 0.05
N LYS A 268 -18.83 -10.03 0.51
CA LYS A 268 -17.50 -10.36 -0.03
C LYS A 268 -17.53 -10.54 -1.54
N LEU A 269 -16.55 -9.95 -2.21
CA LEU A 269 -16.32 -10.15 -3.64
C LEU A 269 -15.52 -11.45 -3.84
N GLN A 270 -15.85 -12.16 -4.91
CA GLN A 270 -15.10 -13.35 -5.31
C GLN A 270 -13.95 -12.92 -6.22
N ALA A 271 -12.72 -12.86 -5.69
CA ALA A 271 -11.54 -12.40 -6.42
C ALA A 271 -11.39 -13.06 -7.81
N ASN A 272 -11.62 -14.37 -7.88
CA ASN A 272 -11.49 -15.15 -9.12
C ASN A 272 -12.56 -14.83 -10.19
N ASN A 273 -13.64 -14.16 -9.80
CA ASN A 273 -14.69 -13.74 -10.73
C ASN A 273 -14.46 -12.30 -11.24
N LEU A 274 -13.49 -11.58 -10.69
CA LEU A 274 -13.22 -10.20 -11.06
C LEU A 274 -12.28 -10.15 -12.27
N SER A 275 -12.68 -9.41 -13.30
CA SER A 275 -11.82 -9.10 -14.44
C SER A 275 -12.08 -7.69 -14.96
N ALA A 276 -11.00 -6.96 -15.24
CA ALA A 276 -11.04 -5.68 -15.96
C ALA A 276 -11.01 -5.89 -17.48
N GLY A 277 -11.00 -7.14 -17.94
CA GLY A 277 -10.81 -7.50 -19.33
C GLY A 277 -9.43 -7.11 -19.86
N LYS A 278 -9.11 -7.67 -21.03
CA LYS A 278 -7.85 -7.39 -21.71
C LYS A 278 -7.81 -5.94 -22.19
N ALA A 279 -6.81 -5.19 -21.75
CA ALA A 279 -6.59 -3.83 -22.20
C ALA A 279 -6.30 -3.78 -23.70
N ASN A 280 -6.78 -2.73 -24.37
CA ASN A 280 -6.39 -2.47 -25.74
C ASN A 280 -4.89 -2.16 -25.82
N ARG A 281 -4.37 -1.35 -24.88
CA ARG A 281 -2.97 -0.92 -24.81
C ARG A 281 -2.50 -0.83 -23.37
N ILE A 282 -1.24 -1.16 -23.12
CA ILE A 282 -0.55 -0.96 -21.84
C ILE A 282 0.72 -0.14 -22.01
N ILE A 283 0.94 0.79 -21.08
CA ILE A 283 2.19 1.54 -20.92
C ILE A 283 2.70 1.30 -19.51
N VAL A 284 3.88 0.70 -19.40
CA VAL A 284 4.59 0.51 -18.14
C VAL A 284 5.69 1.56 -18.03
N VAL A 285 5.78 2.24 -16.90
CA VAL A 285 6.87 3.16 -16.57
C VAL A 285 7.51 2.71 -15.25
N THR A 286 8.79 2.39 -15.28
CA THR A 286 9.51 1.88 -14.11
C THR A 286 10.79 2.65 -13.83
N GLY A 287 10.90 3.11 -12.58
CA GLY A 287 12.14 3.58 -11.97
C GLY A 287 12.77 2.56 -11.02
N SER A 288 12.08 1.44 -10.75
CA SER A 288 12.53 0.46 -9.77
C SER A 288 13.74 -0.34 -10.29
N CYS A 289 14.78 -0.38 -9.45
CA CYS A 289 15.99 -1.16 -9.69
C CYS A 289 15.97 -2.53 -8.99
N SER A 290 14.80 -3.05 -8.60
CA SER A 290 14.73 -4.32 -7.87
C SER A 290 15.02 -5.54 -8.78
N PRO A 291 15.51 -6.65 -8.20
CA PRO A 291 15.65 -7.91 -8.93
C PRO A 291 14.32 -8.40 -9.54
N MET A 292 13.20 -8.26 -8.84
CA MET A 292 11.90 -8.68 -9.36
C MET A 292 11.44 -7.83 -10.56
N THR A 293 11.62 -6.51 -10.50
CA THR A 293 11.29 -5.63 -11.64
C THR A 293 12.14 -5.96 -12.86
N LYS A 294 13.42 -6.31 -12.67
CA LYS A 294 14.28 -6.82 -13.77
C LYS A 294 13.66 -8.05 -14.43
N LYS A 295 13.30 -9.07 -13.64
CA LYS A 295 12.63 -10.30 -14.14
C LYS A 295 11.33 -9.97 -14.89
N GLN A 296 10.53 -9.04 -14.38
CA GLN A 296 9.28 -8.58 -15.01
C GLN A 296 9.52 -7.92 -16.38
N ILE A 297 10.55 -7.08 -16.50
CA ILE A 297 10.94 -6.44 -17.78
C ILE A 297 11.41 -7.52 -18.76
N GLU A 298 12.33 -8.39 -18.35
CA GLU A 298 12.92 -9.45 -19.19
C GLU A 298 11.84 -10.39 -19.71
N TRP A 299 10.97 -10.90 -18.83
CA TRP A 299 9.85 -11.75 -19.20
C TRP A 299 8.92 -11.04 -20.19
N SER A 300 8.60 -9.77 -19.95
CA SER A 300 7.69 -9.02 -20.81
C SER A 300 8.26 -8.79 -22.21
N VAL A 301 9.55 -8.46 -22.32
CA VAL A 301 10.24 -8.32 -23.61
C VAL A 301 10.22 -9.64 -24.38
N ALA A 302 10.51 -10.75 -23.71
CA ALA A 302 10.42 -12.09 -24.31
C ALA A 302 8.99 -12.44 -24.77
N ASN A 303 7.96 -11.81 -24.18
CA ASN A 303 6.54 -12.03 -24.47
C ASN A 303 5.88 -10.88 -25.25
N GLY A 304 6.68 -10.18 -26.07
CA GLY A 304 6.20 -9.26 -27.10
C GLY A 304 5.86 -7.85 -26.59
N PHE A 305 6.35 -7.45 -25.42
CA PHE A 305 6.38 -6.05 -25.04
C PHE A 305 7.54 -5.35 -25.74
N SER A 306 7.28 -4.19 -26.35
CA SER A 306 8.36 -3.31 -26.76
C SER A 306 8.95 -2.65 -25.52
N SER A 307 10.26 -2.50 -25.47
CA SER A 307 10.93 -1.79 -24.38
C SER A 307 11.72 -0.59 -24.91
N LEU A 308 11.78 0.46 -24.11
CA LEU A 308 12.56 1.65 -24.37
C LEU A 308 13.26 2.07 -23.07
N ARG A 309 14.58 2.03 -23.09
CA ARG A 309 15.40 2.54 -22.00
C ARG A 309 15.42 4.07 -22.04
N MET A 310 15.15 4.70 -20.90
CA MET A 310 15.30 6.14 -20.69
C MET A 310 16.72 6.40 -20.16
N ASP A 311 17.47 7.31 -20.77
CA ASP A 311 18.77 7.70 -20.23
C ASP A 311 18.55 8.62 -19.03
N ALA A 312 18.51 8.04 -17.83
CA ALA A 312 18.29 8.77 -16.58
C ALA A 312 19.37 9.83 -16.33
N LYS A 313 20.62 9.57 -16.72
CA LYS A 313 21.72 10.53 -16.59
C LYS A 313 21.44 11.78 -17.43
N ARG A 314 21.05 11.60 -18.70
CA ARG A 314 20.71 12.71 -19.60
C ARG A 314 19.44 13.44 -19.17
N LEU A 315 18.43 12.72 -18.66
CA LEU A 315 17.19 13.33 -18.15
C LEU A 315 17.44 14.20 -16.91
N MET A 316 18.29 13.74 -15.99
CA MET A 316 18.58 14.48 -14.77
C MET A 316 19.49 15.69 -15.02
N ASN A 317 20.36 15.64 -16.04
CA ASN A 317 21.22 16.75 -16.42
C ASN A 317 20.43 17.86 -17.18
N PRO A 318 20.33 19.10 -16.64
CA PRO A 318 19.58 20.19 -17.26
C PRO A 318 19.99 20.52 -18.71
N GLN A 319 21.27 20.42 -19.03
CA GLN A 319 21.82 20.75 -20.35
C GLN A 319 21.38 19.74 -21.43
N THR A 320 21.07 18.51 -21.06
CA THR A 320 20.66 17.44 -22.00
C THR A 320 19.20 17.00 -21.86
N ARG A 321 18.50 17.49 -20.83
CA ARG A 321 17.17 17.04 -20.43
C ARG A 321 16.14 17.15 -21.53
N ASP A 322 16.03 18.33 -22.16
CA ASP A 322 14.98 18.60 -23.12
C ASP A 322 15.17 17.78 -24.41
N GLU A 323 16.42 17.61 -24.85
CA GLU A 323 16.76 16.74 -25.97
C GLU A 323 16.42 15.28 -25.69
N GLU A 324 16.80 14.77 -24.51
CA GLU A 324 16.51 13.39 -24.12
C GLU A 324 15.01 13.16 -23.96
N TYR A 325 14.30 14.10 -23.34
CA TYR A 325 12.85 14.06 -23.20
C TYR A 325 12.16 13.98 -24.58
N ALA A 326 12.53 14.86 -25.52
CA ALA A 326 11.99 14.85 -26.87
C ALA A 326 12.31 13.55 -27.62
N ALA A 327 13.53 13.03 -27.46
CA ALA A 327 13.97 11.77 -28.05
C ALA A 327 13.17 10.58 -27.52
N ILE A 328 12.95 10.50 -26.21
CA ILE A 328 12.13 9.46 -25.58
C ILE A 328 10.70 9.51 -26.11
N ILE A 329 10.07 10.70 -26.13
CA ILE A 329 8.70 10.85 -26.65
C ILE A 329 8.61 10.40 -28.10
N SER A 330 9.52 10.86 -28.97
CA SER A 330 9.52 10.47 -30.39
C SER A 330 9.66 8.96 -30.58
N LYS A 331 10.60 8.33 -29.88
CA LYS A 331 10.83 6.86 -29.94
C LYS A 331 9.62 6.09 -29.39
N ALA A 332 9.12 6.47 -28.22
CA ALA A 332 7.96 5.83 -27.58
C ALA A 332 6.72 5.93 -28.47
N MET A 333 6.49 7.07 -29.11
CA MET A 333 5.36 7.27 -30.02
C MET A 333 5.44 6.34 -31.25
N LYS A 334 6.63 6.17 -31.83
CA LYS A 334 6.88 5.22 -32.93
C LYS A 334 6.66 3.76 -32.49
N LEU A 335 7.09 3.40 -31.29
CA LEU A 335 6.87 2.06 -30.74
C LEU A 335 5.37 1.80 -30.50
N LEU A 336 4.64 2.76 -29.95
CA LEU A 336 3.19 2.64 -29.68
C LEU A 336 2.29 2.62 -30.91
N GLN A 337 2.82 3.03 -32.07
CA GLN A 337 2.18 2.84 -33.38
C GLN A 337 2.25 1.37 -33.83
N LYS A 338 3.34 0.68 -33.51
CA LYS A 338 3.61 -0.71 -33.95
C LYS A 338 3.17 -1.75 -32.92
N SER A 339 3.26 -1.42 -31.64
CA SER A 339 2.96 -2.30 -30.51
C SER A 339 1.92 -1.68 -29.59
N ARG A 340 1.08 -2.54 -29.03
CA ARG A 340 0.11 -2.16 -27.99
C ARG A 340 0.67 -2.29 -26.57
N LYS A 341 1.92 -2.74 -26.42
CA LYS A 341 2.55 -3.00 -25.12
C LYS A 341 3.93 -2.33 -25.09
N LEU A 342 4.09 -1.31 -24.26
CA LEU A 342 5.35 -0.56 -24.12
C LEU A 342 5.83 -0.57 -22.66
N ILE A 343 7.13 -0.77 -22.47
CA ILE A 343 7.82 -0.59 -21.19
C ILE A 343 8.87 0.51 -21.35
N LEU A 344 8.77 1.52 -20.49
CA LEU A 344 9.76 2.59 -20.30
C LEU A 344 10.49 2.32 -18.99
N PHE A 345 11.80 2.13 -19.03
CA PHE A 345 12.59 1.82 -17.84
C PHE A 345 13.86 2.65 -17.75
N SER A 346 14.26 3.08 -16.55
CA SER A 346 15.50 3.85 -16.34
C SER A 346 16.72 2.99 -16.01
N ALA A 347 16.51 1.80 -15.46
CA ALA A 347 17.56 0.85 -15.07
C ALA A 347 17.03 -0.58 -15.10
N LEU A 348 17.92 -1.56 -15.31
CA LEU A 348 17.60 -2.99 -15.36
C LEU A 348 18.23 -3.74 -14.18
N GLY A 349 17.58 -3.66 -13.01
CA GLY A 349 18.03 -4.32 -11.78
C GLY A 349 19.08 -3.54 -10.99
N PRO A 350 19.57 -4.08 -9.87
CA PRO A 350 20.37 -3.34 -8.89
C PRO A 350 21.80 -3.07 -9.34
N ASP A 351 22.34 -3.91 -10.22
CA ASP A 351 23.73 -3.84 -10.69
C ASP A 351 23.88 -3.04 -11.99
N ASP A 352 22.82 -2.33 -12.42
CA ASP A 352 22.86 -1.56 -13.65
C ASP A 352 23.79 -0.34 -13.51
N PRO A 353 24.82 -0.19 -14.36
CA PRO A 353 25.78 0.91 -14.29
C PRO A 353 25.13 2.30 -14.31
N SER A 354 23.96 2.45 -14.95
CA SER A 354 23.29 3.76 -15.04
C SER A 354 22.85 4.29 -13.68
N ILE A 355 22.70 3.44 -12.67
CA ILE A 355 22.37 3.86 -11.30
C ILE A 355 23.52 4.71 -10.74
N THR A 356 24.75 4.19 -10.84
CA THR A 356 25.96 4.90 -10.38
C THR A 356 26.21 6.15 -11.20
N GLU A 357 26.04 6.09 -12.52
CA GLU A 357 26.21 7.25 -13.40
C GLU A 357 25.20 8.38 -13.11
N THR A 358 23.93 8.02 -12.87
CA THR A 358 22.89 9.01 -12.54
C THR A 358 23.15 9.64 -11.17
N LYS A 359 23.61 8.85 -10.19
CA LYS A 359 24.03 9.37 -8.87
C LYS A 359 25.20 10.34 -8.99
N ALA A 360 26.17 10.05 -9.86
CA ALA A 360 27.31 10.94 -10.09
C ALA A 360 26.86 12.30 -10.65
N VAL A 361 25.94 12.32 -11.63
CA VAL A 361 25.36 13.57 -12.14
C VAL A 361 24.59 14.31 -11.04
N LEU A 362 23.77 13.61 -10.26
CA LEU A 362 23.03 14.23 -9.15
C LEU A 362 23.95 14.84 -8.09
N ALA A 363 25.08 14.19 -7.80
CA ALA A 363 26.08 14.70 -6.88
C ALA A 363 26.73 15.99 -7.41
N GLN A 364 27.04 16.06 -8.71
CA GLN A 364 27.58 17.28 -9.33
C GLN A 364 26.60 18.46 -9.28
N LEU A 365 25.30 18.18 -9.30
CA LEU A 365 24.25 19.19 -9.18
C LEU A 365 24.07 19.69 -7.73
N ASN A 366 24.79 19.14 -6.73
CA ASN A 366 24.79 19.60 -5.33
C ASN A 366 23.39 19.80 -4.71
N GLY A 367 22.39 19.01 -5.14
CA GLY A 367 21.00 19.18 -4.67
C GLY A 367 20.29 20.44 -5.17
N THR A 368 20.86 21.17 -6.14
CA THR A 368 20.23 22.34 -6.77
C THR A 368 19.15 21.97 -7.77
N GLU A 369 19.04 20.70 -8.16
CA GLU A 369 17.99 20.23 -9.06
C GLU A 369 16.72 19.85 -8.26
N PRO A 370 15.63 20.62 -8.37
CA PRO A 370 14.40 20.32 -7.65
C PRO A 370 13.59 19.19 -8.31
N VAL A 371 13.87 18.87 -9.58
CA VAL A 371 13.13 17.86 -10.33
C VAL A 371 13.72 16.48 -10.12
N THR A 372 12.89 15.53 -9.72
CA THR A 372 13.26 14.13 -9.54
C THR A 372 13.04 13.32 -10.82
N LEU A 373 13.68 12.16 -10.93
CA LEU A 373 13.46 11.24 -12.06
C LEU A 373 11.99 10.81 -12.18
N GLY A 374 11.30 10.56 -11.06
CA GLY A 374 9.89 10.17 -11.08
C GLY A 374 8.96 11.28 -11.60
N VAL A 375 9.29 12.56 -11.37
CA VAL A 375 8.59 13.70 -11.99
C VAL A 375 8.77 13.68 -13.50
N LEU A 376 10.00 13.47 -13.98
CA LEU A 376 10.27 13.38 -15.43
C LEU A 376 9.57 12.18 -16.07
N GLN A 377 9.57 11.03 -15.40
CA GLN A 377 8.81 9.84 -15.80
C GLN A 377 7.30 10.11 -15.88
N GLY A 378 6.76 10.86 -14.91
CA GLY A 378 5.38 11.32 -14.90
C GLY A 378 5.05 12.23 -16.09
N ARG A 379 5.92 13.21 -16.40
CA ARG A 379 5.75 14.10 -17.56
C ARG A 379 5.81 13.35 -18.90
N ILE A 380 6.71 12.38 -19.01
CA ILE A 380 6.81 11.49 -20.17
C ILE A 380 5.49 10.74 -20.35
N LEU A 381 4.99 10.09 -19.30
CA LEU A 381 3.72 9.38 -19.35
C LEU A 381 2.55 10.31 -19.69
N LYS A 382 2.46 11.46 -19.03
CA LYS A 382 1.45 12.51 -19.29
C LYS A 382 1.38 12.86 -20.78
N SER A 383 2.55 13.00 -21.41
CA SER A 383 2.65 13.31 -22.85
C SER A 383 2.23 12.16 -23.76
N LEU A 384 2.55 10.91 -23.39
CA LEU A 384 2.09 9.74 -24.14
C LEU A 384 0.57 9.55 -24.02
N LEU A 385 0.01 9.75 -22.83
CA LEU A 385 -1.44 9.61 -22.59
C LEU A 385 -2.27 10.68 -23.29
N LYS A 386 -1.71 11.86 -23.62
CA LYS A 386 -2.41 12.85 -24.47
C LYS A 386 -2.80 12.27 -25.84
N LYS A 387 -2.01 11.36 -26.41
CA LYS A 387 -2.31 10.69 -27.68
C LYS A 387 -2.95 9.32 -27.50
N TYR A 388 -2.63 8.64 -26.41
CA TYR A 388 -3.06 7.27 -26.13
C TYR A 388 -3.84 7.18 -24.81
N SER A 389 -4.89 8.02 -24.67
CA SER A 389 -5.63 8.24 -23.41
C SER A 389 -6.32 7.00 -22.84
N LYS A 390 -6.63 5.99 -23.67
CA LYS A 390 -7.23 4.70 -23.25
C LYS A 390 -6.19 3.61 -22.95
N SER A 391 -4.98 3.98 -22.55
CA SER A 391 -3.94 3.02 -22.17
C SER A 391 -4.08 2.66 -20.71
N ARG A 392 -4.03 1.36 -20.39
CA ARG A 392 -3.81 0.88 -19.03
C ARG A 392 -2.38 1.19 -18.63
N VAL A 393 -2.16 1.64 -17.40
CA VAL A 393 -0.87 2.13 -16.92
C VAL A 393 -0.33 1.25 -15.81
N VAL A 394 0.97 0.99 -15.83
CA VAL A 394 1.68 0.44 -14.65
C VAL A 394 2.82 1.36 -14.29
N ILE A 395 2.88 1.77 -13.02
CA ILE A 395 4.00 2.51 -12.45
C ILE A 395 4.71 1.62 -11.46
N SER A 396 6.01 1.40 -11.64
CA SER A 396 6.82 0.65 -10.68
C SER A 396 7.92 1.49 -10.03
N GLY A 397 7.92 1.46 -8.70
CA GLY A 397 8.80 2.24 -7.83
C GLY A 397 8.00 3.12 -6.88
N GLY A 398 8.22 2.97 -5.56
CA GLY A 398 7.46 3.69 -4.53
C GLY A 398 7.59 5.21 -4.65
N ASP A 399 8.81 5.71 -4.83
CA ASP A 399 9.07 7.14 -5.00
C ASP A 399 8.49 7.69 -6.31
N THR A 400 8.50 6.87 -7.38
CA THR A 400 7.91 7.22 -8.67
C THR A 400 6.38 7.30 -8.61
N ALA A 401 5.73 6.41 -7.84
CA ALA A 401 4.27 6.31 -7.78
C ALA A 401 3.60 7.63 -7.40
N GLY A 402 4.00 8.23 -6.27
CA GLY A 402 3.41 9.50 -5.80
C GLY A 402 3.67 10.67 -6.76
N GLN A 403 4.84 10.72 -7.38
CA GLN A 403 5.22 11.78 -8.33
C GLN A 403 4.43 11.68 -9.63
N VAL A 404 4.29 10.47 -10.19
CA VAL A 404 3.48 10.24 -11.38
C VAL A 404 2.01 10.55 -11.10
N ALA A 405 1.48 10.13 -9.95
CA ALA A 405 0.10 10.43 -9.58
C ALA A 405 -0.15 11.94 -9.51
N SER A 406 0.79 12.70 -8.94
CA SER A 406 0.74 14.16 -8.93
C SER A 406 0.81 14.77 -10.33
N GLU A 407 1.68 14.27 -11.22
CA GLU A 407 1.80 14.78 -12.60
C GLU A 407 0.53 14.55 -13.44
N LEU A 408 -0.22 13.49 -13.13
CA LEU A 408 -1.50 13.17 -13.75
C LEU A 408 -2.71 13.79 -13.03
N ASP A 409 -2.48 14.69 -12.06
CA ASP A 409 -3.52 15.34 -11.23
C ASP A 409 -4.47 14.34 -10.53
N ILE A 410 -3.99 13.11 -10.28
CA ILE A 410 -4.71 12.06 -9.59
C ILE A 410 -4.82 12.44 -8.11
N TYR A 411 -6.02 12.36 -7.54
CA TYR A 411 -6.28 12.64 -6.12
C TYR A 411 -6.80 11.43 -5.35
N ALA A 412 -7.38 10.44 -6.03
CA ALA A 412 -7.80 9.19 -5.40
C ALA A 412 -7.74 7.99 -6.35
N LEU A 413 -7.76 6.80 -5.78
CA LEU A 413 -7.82 5.51 -6.47
C LEU A 413 -8.94 4.68 -5.90
N GLU A 414 -9.58 3.86 -6.72
CA GLU A 414 -10.52 2.84 -6.29
C GLU A 414 -10.11 1.49 -6.87
N PHE A 415 -10.39 0.42 -6.14
CA PHE A 415 -10.07 -0.94 -6.56
C PHE A 415 -10.83 -1.32 -7.84
N LEU A 416 -10.18 -2.09 -8.71
CA LEU A 416 -10.80 -2.69 -9.90
C LEU A 416 -10.66 -4.21 -9.88
N VAL A 417 -9.44 -4.73 -9.86
CA VAL A 417 -9.18 -6.19 -9.80
C VAL A 417 -7.89 -6.50 -9.05
N PRO A 418 -7.79 -7.67 -8.38
CA PRO A 418 -6.54 -8.11 -7.77
C PRO A 418 -5.57 -8.54 -8.87
N ILE A 419 -4.28 -8.25 -8.68
CA ILE A 419 -3.21 -8.65 -9.60
C ILE A 419 -2.05 -9.28 -8.83
N ALA A 420 -1.61 -8.61 -7.77
CA ALA A 420 -0.70 -9.14 -6.78
C ALA A 420 -0.96 -8.43 -5.45
N PRO A 421 -0.67 -9.07 -4.30
CA PRO A 421 -0.88 -8.45 -3.00
C PRO A 421 -0.22 -7.07 -2.88
N GLY A 422 -0.99 -6.09 -2.39
CA GLY A 422 -0.59 -4.68 -2.29
C GLY A 422 -0.33 -3.96 -3.61
N SER A 423 -0.71 -4.56 -4.75
CA SER A 423 -0.58 -3.96 -6.07
C SER A 423 -1.76 -4.36 -6.97
N PRO A 424 -2.99 -3.97 -6.60
CA PRO A 424 -4.16 -4.19 -7.44
C PRO A 424 -4.11 -3.29 -8.68
N LEU A 425 -4.93 -3.63 -9.67
CA LEU A 425 -5.33 -2.68 -10.70
C LEU A 425 -6.43 -1.78 -10.11
N CYS A 426 -6.28 -0.47 -10.29
CA CYS A 426 -7.21 0.53 -9.80
C CYS A 426 -7.79 1.38 -10.94
N LEU A 427 -8.89 2.07 -10.67
CA LEU A 427 -9.33 3.23 -11.44
C LEU A 427 -8.87 4.51 -10.76
N ALA A 428 -8.37 5.45 -11.56
CA ALA A 428 -7.92 6.75 -11.06
C ALA A 428 -9.05 7.79 -11.03
N HIS A 429 -9.05 8.61 -9.99
CA HIS A 429 -9.78 9.87 -9.94
C HIS A 429 -8.81 11.02 -10.10
N SER A 430 -9.00 11.82 -11.14
CA SER A 430 -8.14 12.94 -11.51
C SER A 430 -8.95 14.22 -11.68
N LYS A 431 -8.35 15.35 -11.32
CA LYS A 431 -8.91 16.68 -11.64
C LYS A 431 -8.80 17.01 -13.13
N ASN A 432 -8.04 16.21 -13.88
CA ASN A 432 -7.89 16.33 -15.32
C ASN A 432 -8.76 15.27 -16.02
N PRO A 433 -9.79 15.67 -16.80
CA PRO A 433 -10.70 14.74 -17.48
C PRO A 433 -10.02 13.74 -18.42
N VAL A 434 -8.80 14.02 -18.90
CA VAL A 434 -8.05 13.09 -19.76
C VAL A 434 -7.53 11.88 -18.99
N TYR A 435 -7.22 12.06 -17.70
CA TYR A 435 -6.66 11.03 -16.83
C TYR A 435 -7.69 10.48 -15.83
N ASP A 436 -8.88 11.06 -15.81
CA ASP A 436 -9.96 10.63 -14.96
C ASP A 436 -10.54 9.30 -15.47
N GLY A 437 -10.58 8.28 -14.61
CA GLY A 437 -11.04 6.94 -14.95
C GLY A 437 -10.01 6.06 -15.67
N ILE A 438 -8.73 6.47 -15.75
CA ILE A 438 -7.71 5.57 -16.29
C ILE A 438 -7.49 4.37 -15.37
N GLU A 439 -7.31 3.20 -15.97
CA GLU A 439 -6.90 2.00 -15.25
C GLU A 439 -5.39 2.06 -14.98
N ILE A 440 -5.01 2.05 -13.71
CA ILE A 440 -3.62 2.23 -13.28
C ILE A 440 -3.28 1.29 -12.13
N ALA A 441 -2.10 0.69 -12.21
CA ALA A 441 -1.54 -0.09 -11.11
C ALA A 441 -0.23 0.55 -10.63
N PHE A 442 -0.11 0.75 -9.33
CA PHE A 442 1.12 1.18 -8.68
C PHE A 442 1.77 0.00 -7.98
N LYS A 443 3.03 -0.27 -8.30
CA LYS A 443 3.74 -1.49 -7.89
C LYS A 443 5.00 -1.17 -7.11
N GLY A 444 5.03 -1.64 -5.87
CA GLY A 444 6.27 -1.74 -5.10
C GLY A 444 7.32 -2.55 -5.87
N GLY A 445 8.60 -2.24 -5.67
CA GLY A 445 9.68 -2.87 -6.46
C GLY A 445 9.68 -4.40 -6.40
N GLN A 446 9.30 -4.98 -5.26
CA GLN A 446 9.33 -6.44 -5.05
C GLN A 446 7.96 -7.13 -5.29
N ASN A 447 6.89 -6.38 -5.54
CA ASN A 447 5.55 -6.96 -5.65
C ASN A 447 5.34 -7.63 -7.02
N GLY A 448 4.53 -8.70 -6.99
CA GLY A 448 4.16 -9.51 -8.15
C GLY A 448 5.26 -10.48 -8.59
N ASN A 449 4.88 -11.48 -9.39
CA ASN A 449 5.82 -12.37 -10.07
C ASN A 449 6.30 -11.74 -11.40
N GLU A 450 7.11 -12.45 -12.17
CA GLU A 450 7.64 -12.02 -13.47
C GLU A 450 6.56 -11.71 -14.53
N ARG A 451 5.34 -12.25 -14.37
CA ARG A 451 4.21 -12.07 -15.30
C ARG A 451 3.33 -10.86 -14.96
N TYR A 452 3.64 -10.13 -13.89
CA TYR A 452 2.79 -9.06 -13.36
C TYR A 452 2.32 -8.05 -14.44
N PHE A 453 3.19 -7.57 -15.32
CA PHE A 453 2.79 -6.63 -16.38
C PHE A 453 1.81 -7.23 -17.40
N ASP A 454 1.89 -8.53 -17.67
CA ASP A 454 0.93 -9.25 -18.52
C ASP A 454 -0.40 -9.47 -17.81
N TYR A 455 -0.41 -9.77 -16.51
CA TYR A 455 -1.64 -9.86 -15.73
C TYR A 455 -2.38 -8.52 -15.69
N VAL A 456 -1.65 -7.40 -15.50
CA VAL A 456 -2.26 -6.08 -15.63
C VAL A 456 -2.81 -5.88 -17.04
N TYR A 457 -2.05 -6.23 -18.08
CA TYR A 457 -2.53 -6.12 -19.47
C TYR A 457 -3.79 -6.96 -19.75
N LYS A 458 -3.87 -8.17 -19.19
CA LYS A 458 -5.03 -9.08 -19.31
C LYS A 458 -6.22 -8.68 -18.43
N GLY A 459 -5.99 -7.89 -17.40
CA GLY A 459 -7.03 -7.42 -16.48
C GLY A 459 -7.44 -8.47 -15.46
N GLY A 460 -6.49 -9.25 -14.97
CA GLY A 460 -6.71 -10.30 -13.97
C GLY A 460 -5.55 -11.30 -13.94
N ILE A 461 -5.54 -12.13 -12.90
CA ILE A 461 -4.62 -13.27 -12.79
C ILE A 461 -5.18 -14.41 -13.63
N ASP A 462 -4.31 -15.11 -14.36
CA ASP A 462 -4.67 -16.30 -15.12
C ASP A 462 -4.19 -17.54 -14.34
N ASP A 463 -5.08 -18.09 -13.51
CA ASP A 463 -4.81 -19.24 -12.63
C ASP A 463 -4.57 -20.55 -13.40
N SER A 464 -4.70 -20.57 -14.73
CA SER A 464 -4.48 -21.76 -15.55
C SER A 464 -3.02 -22.22 -15.63
N GLN A 465 -2.07 -21.47 -15.05
CA GLN A 465 -0.63 -21.74 -15.20
C GLN A 465 0.22 -21.67 -13.92
N GLY A 466 -0.34 -21.79 -12.71
CA GLY A 466 0.53 -21.93 -11.53
C GLY A 466 -0.16 -22.04 -10.17
N LYS A 467 -0.32 -23.28 -9.70
CA LYS A 467 -0.12 -23.66 -8.30
C LYS A 467 1.12 -24.54 -8.20
#